data_AF-A0A937W8M9-F1
#
_entry.id   AF-A0A937W8M9-F1
#
_cell.length_a   1.000
_cell.length_b   1.000
_cell.length_c   1.000
_cell.angle_alpha   90.00
_cell.angle_beta   90.00
_cell.angle_gamma   90.00
#
_symmetry.space_group_name_H-M   'P 1'
#
loop_
_entity.id
_entity.type
_entity.pdbx_description
1 polymer ?
#
loop_
_entity_poly.entity_id
_entity_poly.type
_entity_poly.pdbx_seq_one_letter_code
_entity_poly.pdbx_strand_id
1 'polypeptide(L)'
;MRMFRYFSQLRLRQDIPIWPIVLYMPRACEGLGFETYTETLFGEQFLPFRYWCISLAQLSAEEYLATDNPIAYGLAPLMNHGNLSKPRLKAICLSGIAQSEITEVQAAILAYFVDTYLPLTESRRRR
;
A
#
# COMPACT_ATOMS: atom_id res chain seq x y z
N MET A 1 15.29 8.75 -4.45
CA MET A 1 15.48 10.22 -4.27
C MET A 1 14.37 10.91 -3.46
N ARG A 2 13.07 10.80 -3.78
CA ARG A 2 12.00 11.49 -3.00
C ARG A 2 11.88 11.00 -1.54
N MET A 3 11.98 9.68 -1.30
CA MET A 3 11.85 9.11 0.04
C MET A 3 12.90 9.64 1.02
N PHE A 4 14.18 9.66 0.62
CA PHE A 4 15.27 10.23 1.43
C PHE A 4 15.00 11.70 1.78
N ARG A 5 14.54 12.51 0.81
CA ARG A 5 14.23 13.92 1.06
C ARG A 5 13.11 14.10 2.08
N TYR A 6 12.03 13.32 1.98
CA TYR A 6 10.94 13.38 2.94
C TYR A 6 11.36 12.92 4.33
N PHE A 7 12.13 11.82 4.41
CA PHE A 7 12.70 11.36 5.67
C PHE A 7 13.55 12.44 6.33
N SER A 8 14.50 13.03 5.61
CA SER A 8 15.40 14.06 6.15
C SER A 8 14.63 15.30 6.61
N GLN A 9 13.65 15.77 5.83
CA GLN A 9 12.81 16.90 6.22
C GLN A 9 11.97 16.60 7.46
N LEU A 10 11.37 15.41 7.55
CA LEU A 10 10.53 15.03 8.68
C LEU A 10 11.38 14.85 9.94
N ARG A 11 12.56 14.23 9.81
CA ARG A 11 13.51 14.03 10.92
C ARG A 11 13.98 15.35 11.50
N LEU A 12 14.35 16.31 10.63
CA LEU A 12 14.78 17.64 11.06
C LEU A 12 13.66 18.42 11.76
N ARG A 13 12.40 18.22 11.36
CA ARG A 13 11.26 18.96 11.93
C ARG A 13 10.76 18.39 13.26
N GLN A 14 10.79 17.07 13.40
CA GLN A 14 10.15 16.38 14.51
C GLN A 14 11.16 15.87 15.56
N ASP A 15 12.43 15.75 15.19
CA ASP A 15 13.52 15.25 16.03
C ASP A 15 13.23 13.91 16.74
N ILE A 16 12.46 13.03 16.08
CA ILE A 16 12.12 11.69 16.58
C ILE A 16 12.63 10.59 15.65
N PRO A 17 12.89 9.37 16.17
CA PRO A 17 13.01 8.13 15.38
C PRO A 17 11.89 8.01 14.34
N ILE A 18 12.26 7.88 13.07
CA ILE A 18 11.33 7.66 11.96
C ILE A 18 11.72 6.38 11.26
N TRP A 19 10.73 5.51 11.05
CA TRP A 19 10.91 4.26 10.34
C TRP A 19 10.39 4.39 8.90
N PRO A 20 11.26 4.53 7.88
CA PRO A 20 10.82 4.76 6.52
C PRO A 20 10.27 3.47 5.89
N ILE A 21 8.99 3.48 5.53
CA ILE A 21 8.30 2.40 4.80
C ILE A 21 7.69 2.98 3.53
N VAL A 22 7.90 2.32 2.40
CA VAL A 22 7.25 2.62 1.12
C VAL A 22 6.29 1.50 0.77
N LEU A 23 5.05 1.87 0.46
CA LEU A 23 4.04 0.98 -0.10
C LEU A 23 3.97 1.19 -1.61
N TYR A 24 4.33 0.17 -2.38
CA TYR A 24 4.17 0.17 -3.82
C TYR A 24 2.87 -0.54 -4.20
N MET A 25 2.06 0.16 -5.01
CA MET A 25 0.87 -0.42 -5.63
C MET A 25 1.24 -1.40 -6.74
N PRO A 26 2.08 -1.03 -7.74
CA PRO A 26 2.59 -2.02 -8.68
C PRO A 26 3.63 -2.91 -8.01
N ARG A 27 3.92 -4.04 -8.65
CA ARG A 27 5.01 -4.94 -8.26
C ARG A 27 6.36 -4.25 -8.50
N ALA A 28 6.90 -3.60 -7.48
CA ALA A 28 8.10 -2.75 -7.58
C ALA A 28 9.31 -3.30 -6.81
N CYS A 29 9.09 -4.09 -5.77
CA CYS A 29 10.11 -4.87 -5.06
C CYS A 29 9.63 -6.30 -4.85
N GLU A 30 10.51 -7.19 -4.42
CA GLU A 30 10.27 -8.65 -4.25
C GLU A 30 9.33 -9.00 -3.07
N GLY A 31 8.30 -8.18 -2.83
CA GLY A 31 7.32 -8.38 -1.76
C GLY A 31 7.62 -7.51 -0.55
N LEU A 32 8.00 -8.13 0.56
CA LEU A 32 8.42 -7.47 1.80
C LEU A 32 9.94 -7.49 1.89
N GLY A 33 10.58 -6.32 1.81
CA GLY A 33 12.02 -6.27 1.82
C GLY A 33 12.59 -4.89 2.11
N PHE A 34 13.87 -4.75 1.82
CA PHE A 34 14.58 -3.48 1.95
C PHE A 34 15.07 -3.01 0.59
N GLU A 35 14.95 -1.72 0.36
CA GLU A 35 15.66 -1.03 -0.71
C GLU A 35 16.67 -0.06 -0.09
N THR A 36 17.73 0.21 -0.84
CA THR A 36 18.74 1.19 -0.46
C THR A 36 18.80 2.25 -1.55
N TYR A 37 18.50 3.48 -1.18
CA TYR A 37 18.88 4.64 -1.98
C TYR A 37 20.34 4.97 -1.70
N THR A 38 21.14 5.04 -2.76
CA THR A 38 22.55 5.42 -2.66
C THR A 38 22.83 6.63 -3.53
N GLU A 39 23.65 7.56 -3.04
CA GLU A 39 24.26 8.60 -3.86
C GLU A 39 25.69 8.21 -4.20
N THR A 40 26.03 8.33 -5.48
CA THR A 40 27.37 8.09 -6.01
C THR A 40 27.94 9.40 -6.52
N LEU A 41 29.13 9.76 -6.06
CA LEU A 41 29.86 10.93 -6.53
C LEU A 41 31.34 10.58 -6.62
N PHE A 42 32.01 11.01 -7.69
CA PHE A 42 33.41 10.66 -7.97
C PHE A 42 33.70 9.15 -7.99
N GLY A 43 32.70 8.33 -8.35
CA GLY A 43 32.82 6.87 -8.32
C GLY A 43 32.61 6.23 -6.95
N GLU A 44 32.45 7.03 -5.90
CA GLU A 44 32.26 6.57 -4.52
C GLU A 44 30.81 6.66 -4.08
N GLN A 45 30.34 5.62 -3.39
CA GLN A 45 29.02 5.60 -2.76
C GLN A 45 29.12 6.17 -1.34
N PHE A 46 28.44 7.28 -1.04
CA PHE A 46 28.65 7.99 0.23
C PHE A 46 27.39 8.17 1.09
N LEU A 47 26.20 7.86 0.56
CA LEU A 47 24.95 8.02 1.30
C LEU A 47 24.04 6.78 1.14
N PRO A 48 24.26 5.71 1.91
CA PRO A 48 23.33 4.58 1.94
C PRO A 48 22.12 4.89 2.83
N PHE A 49 20.96 5.11 2.22
CA PHE A 49 19.69 5.27 2.91
C PHE A 49 18.81 4.03 2.69
N ARG A 50 18.69 3.21 3.73
CA ARG A 50 17.90 1.97 3.70
C ARG A 50 16.47 2.21 4.20
N TYR A 51 15.48 1.67 3.50
CA TYR A 51 14.07 1.77 3.87
C TYR A 51 13.33 0.47 3.57
N TRP A 52 12.22 0.26 4.27
CA TRP A 52 11.33 -0.87 3.99
C TRP A 52 10.56 -0.63 2.71
N CYS A 53 10.50 -1.67 1.89
CA CYS A 53 9.69 -1.75 0.71
C CYS A 53 8.63 -2.83 0.88
N ILE A 54 7.38 -2.47 0.59
CA ILE A 54 6.25 -3.39 0.60
C ILE A 54 5.54 -3.27 -0.74
N SER A 55 5.58 -4.33 -1.54
CA SER A 55 4.79 -4.42 -2.77
C SER A 55 3.44 -5.06 -2.49
N LEU A 56 2.37 -4.26 -2.48
CA LEU A 56 1.02 -4.71 -2.17
C LEU A 56 0.58 -5.84 -3.11
N ALA A 57 0.89 -5.73 -4.40
CA ALA A 57 0.56 -6.74 -5.41
C ALA A 57 1.17 -8.13 -5.16
N GLN A 58 2.14 -8.27 -4.23
CA GLN A 58 2.72 -9.56 -3.84
C GLN A 58 2.14 -10.11 -2.53
N LEU A 59 1.38 -9.31 -1.79
CA LEU A 59 0.70 -9.77 -0.56
C LEU A 59 -0.57 -10.54 -0.93
N SER A 60 -0.89 -11.57 -0.17
CA SER A 60 -2.13 -12.34 -0.36
C SER A 60 -3.32 -11.56 0.18
N ALA A 61 -4.28 -11.22 -0.68
CA ALA A 61 -5.53 -10.60 -0.23
C ALA A 61 -6.26 -11.52 0.76
N GLU A 62 -6.27 -12.82 0.51
CA GLU A 62 -6.95 -13.81 1.35
C GLU A 62 -6.41 -13.83 2.79
N GLU A 63 -5.08 -13.82 2.95
CA GLU A 63 -4.45 -13.81 4.28
C GLU A 63 -4.78 -12.54 5.06
N TYR A 64 -4.77 -11.38 4.40
CA TYR A 64 -5.04 -10.10 5.07
C TYR A 64 -6.52 -9.90 5.37
N LEU A 65 -7.42 -10.38 4.50
CA LEU A 65 -8.86 -10.35 4.73
C LEU A 65 -9.32 -11.27 5.87
N ALA A 66 -8.50 -12.27 6.22
CA ALA A 66 -8.73 -13.12 7.39
C ALA A 66 -8.35 -12.45 8.72
N THR A 67 -7.71 -11.28 8.69
CA THR A 67 -7.36 -10.51 9.89
C THR A 67 -8.49 -9.58 10.31
N ASP A 68 -8.53 -9.21 11.59
CA ASP A 68 -9.49 -8.24 12.13
C ASP A 68 -9.06 -6.77 11.88
N ASN A 69 -8.33 -6.50 10.78
CA ASN A 69 -7.84 -5.17 10.46
C ASN A 69 -8.69 -4.53 9.35
N PRO A 70 -9.49 -3.49 9.65
CA PRO A 70 -10.34 -2.84 8.65
C PRO A 70 -9.59 -2.29 7.44
N ILE A 71 -8.32 -1.91 7.60
CA ILE A 71 -7.47 -1.41 6.51
C ILE A 71 -7.23 -2.51 5.45
N ALA A 72 -7.23 -3.79 5.84
CA ALA A 72 -7.08 -4.90 4.91
C ALA A 72 -8.17 -4.87 3.83
N TYR A 73 -9.41 -4.52 4.19
CA TYR A 73 -10.50 -4.41 3.22
C TYR A 73 -10.27 -3.31 2.18
N GLY A 74 -9.64 -2.19 2.58
CA GLY A 74 -9.30 -1.09 1.66
C GLY A 74 -8.09 -1.37 0.77
N LEU A 75 -7.13 -2.18 1.24
CA LEU A 75 -5.90 -2.48 0.50
C LEU A 75 -5.96 -3.77 -0.33
N ALA A 76 -6.82 -4.72 0.00
CA ALA A 76 -7.00 -5.96 -0.75
C ALA A 76 -7.23 -5.80 -2.27
N PRO A 77 -7.92 -4.73 -2.77
CA PRO A 77 -7.99 -4.44 -4.20
C PRO A 77 -6.64 -4.33 -4.91
N LEU A 78 -5.60 -3.90 -4.19
CA LEU A 78 -4.22 -3.72 -4.68
C LEU A 78 -3.33 -4.94 -4.45
N MET A 79 -3.85 -5.97 -3.79
CA MET A 79 -3.11 -7.18 -3.42
C MET A 79 -3.25 -8.30 -4.48
N ASN A 80 -2.57 -9.43 -4.27
CA ASN A 80 -2.80 -10.63 -5.05
C ASN A 80 -4.14 -11.27 -4.66
N HIS A 81 -5.07 -11.33 -5.61
CA HIS A 81 -6.43 -11.85 -5.38
C HIS A 81 -6.50 -13.38 -5.36
N GLY A 82 -5.43 -14.08 -5.78
CA GLY A 82 -5.43 -15.53 -5.94
C GLY A 82 -6.57 -15.97 -6.86
N ASN A 83 -7.48 -16.80 -6.33
CA ASN A 83 -8.65 -17.31 -7.06
C ASN A 83 -9.93 -16.48 -6.87
N LEU A 84 -9.90 -15.39 -6.10
CA LEU A 84 -11.07 -14.54 -5.88
C LEU A 84 -11.39 -13.74 -7.15
N SER A 85 -12.64 -13.86 -7.62
CA SER A 85 -13.13 -12.98 -8.67
C SER A 85 -13.29 -11.55 -8.16
N LYS A 86 -13.12 -10.55 -9.04
CA LYS A 86 -13.26 -9.14 -8.66
C LYS A 86 -14.62 -8.81 -8.00
N PRO A 87 -15.77 -9.30 -8.48
CA PRO A 87 -17.06 -9.06 -7.80
C PRO A 87 -17.09 -9.65 -6.39
N ARG A 88 -16.55 -10.86 -6.22
CA ARG A 88 -16.50 -11.54 -4.92
C ARG A 88 -15.59 -10.80 -3.94
N LEU A 89 -14.40 -10.40 -4.38
CA LEU A 89 -13.47 -9.62 -3.59
C LEU A 89 -14.10 -8.28 -3.15
N LYS A 90 -14.77 -7.58 -4.06
CA LYS A 90 -15.46 -6.33 -3.75
C LYS A 90 -16.53 -6.50 -2.68
N ALA A 91 -17.37 -7.54 -2.82
CA ALA A 91 -18.41 -7.84 -1.86
C ALA A 91 -17.84 -8.13 -0.47
N ILE A 92 -16.74 -8.90 -0.38
CA ILE A 92 -16.03 -9.18 0.88
C ILE A 92 -15.53 -7.88 1.50
N CYS A 93 -14.81 -7.04 0.74
CA CYS A 93 -14.27 -5.79 1.25
C CYS A 93 -15.35 -4.84 1.78
N LEU A 94 -16.40 -4.58 1.00
CA LEU A 94 -17.47 -3.65 1.41
C LEU A 94 -18.27 -4.19 2.61
N SER A 95 -18.52 -5.49 2.66
CA SER A 95 -19.18 -6.12 3.81
C SER A 95 -18.33 -6.03 5.07
N GLY A 96 -17.02 -6.28 4.95
CA GLY A 96 -16.07 -6.17 6.06
C GLY A 96 -15.94 -4.75 6.59
N ILE A 97 -15.88 -3.74 5.70
CA ILE A 97 -15.88 -2.32 6.08
C ILE A 97 -17.15 -1.96 6.86
N ALA A 98 -18.32 -2.42 6.39
CA ALA A 98 -19.61 -2.12 7.04
C ALA A 98 -19.75 -2.79 8.42
N GLN A 99 -19.03 -3.87 8.68
CA GLN A 99 -19.06 -4.61 9.94
C GLN A 99 -17.93 -4.20 10.90
N SER A 100 -16.95 -3.41 10.44
CA SER A 100 -15.80 -2.99 11.22
C SER A 100 -16.18 -1.92 12.26
N GLU A 101 -15.55 -1.96 13.43
CA GLU A 101 -15.68 -0.92 14.47
C GLU A 101 -14.87 0.34 14.12
N ILE A 102 -15.28 1.05 13.07
CA ILE A 102 -14.63 2.27 12.57
C ILE A 102 -15.63 3.41 12.41
N THR A 103 -15.11 4.63 12.36
CA THR A 103 -15.92 5.83 12.10
C THR A 103 -16.49 5.85 10.68
N GLU A 104 -17.60 6.55 10.48
CA GLU A 104 -18.22 6.72 9.16
C GLU A 104 -17.26 7.30 8.12
N VAL A 105 -16.41 8.27 8.52
CA VAL A 105 -15.40 8.87 7.64
C VAL A 105 -14.35 7.83 7.22
N GLN A 106 -13.88 6.99 8.16
CA GLN A 106 -12.95 5.91 7.82
C GLN A 106 -13.59 4.89 6.89
N ALA A 107 -14.83 4.48 7.15
CA ALA A 107 -15.56 3.56 6.30
C ALA A 107 -15.72 4.13 4.87
N ALA A 108 -16.06 5.41 4.75
CA ALA A 108 -16.17 6.09 3.45
C ALA A 108 -14.84 6.13 2.69
N ILE A 109 -13.72 6.40 3.37
CA ILE A 109 -12.37 6.39 2.76
C ILE A 109 -12.02 4.98 2.23
N LEU A 110 -12.26 3.95 3.04
CA LEU A 110 -11.96 2.57 2.65
C LEU A 110 -12.85 2.11 1.49
N ALA A 111 -14.15 2.43 1.54
CA ALA A 111 -15.09 2.12 0.46
C ALA A 111 -14.69 2.82 -0.85
N TYR A 112 -14.30 4.10 -0.78
CA TYR A 112 -13.78 4.84 -1.93
C TYR A 112 -12.54 4.18 -2.54
N PHE A 113 -11.61 3.68 -1.71
CA PHE A 113 -10.45 2.93 -2.18
C PHE A 113 -10.87 1.67 -2.93
N VAL A 114 -11.79 0.89 -2.37
CA VAL A 114 -12.33 -0.32 -3.01
C VAL A 114 -12.97 -0.01 -4.35
N ASP A 115 -13.78 1.05 -4.43
CA ASP A 115 -14.41 1.46 -5.68
C ASP A 115 -13.40 1.93 -6.74
N THR A 116 -12.39 2.68 -6.32
CA THR A 116 -11.35 3.23 -7.21
C THR A 116 -10.50 2.13 -7.84
N TYR A 117 -10.11 1.13 -7.05
CA TYR A 117 -9.15 0.10 -7.49
C TYR A 117 -9.82 -1.22 -7.91
N LEU A 118 -11.11 -1.41 -7.62
CA LEU A 118 -11.89 -2.57 -8.04
C LEU A 118 -13.22 -2.15 -8.73
N PRO A 119 -13.14 -1.48 -9.90
CA PRO A 119 -14.34 -1.14 -10.66
C PRO A 119 -14.99 -2.40 -11.25
N LEU A 120 -16.30 -2.55 -11.07
CA LEU A 120 -17.08 -3.68 -11.62
C LEU A 120 -17.69 -3.36 -12.98
N THR A 121 -17.76 -2.10 -13.37
CA THR A 121 -18.23 -1.68 -14.69
C THR A 121 -17.09 -1.74 -15.69
N GLU A 122 -17.36 -2.25 -16.91
CA GLU A 122 -16.54 -1.96 -18.08
C GLU A 122 -16.63 -0.46 -18.41
N SER A 123 -15.93 0.35 -17.65
CA SER A 123 -15.67 1.74 -18.01
C SER A 123 -14.59 1.72 -19.08
N ARG A 124 -15.01 1.48 -20.32
CA ARG A 124 -14.34 1.78 -21.59
C ARG A 124 -13.19 2.78 -21.41
N ARG A 125 -11.95 2.30 -21.20
CA ARG A 125 -10.76 3.13 -21.38
C ARG A 125 -10.43 3.19 -22.86
N ARG A 126 -11.08 4.12 -23.57
CA ARG A 126 -10.44 4.80 -24.69
C ARG A 126 -9.41 5.75 -24.09
N ARG A 127 -8.13 5.48 -24.29
CA ARG A 127 -7.07 6.46 -24.55
C ARG A 127 -5.95 5.75 -25.28
#